data_AF-A0A7C2CLJ9-F1
#
_entry.id   AF-A0A7C2CLJ9-F1
#
_cell.length_a   1.000
_cell.length_b   1.000
_cell.length_c   1.000
_cell.angle_alpha   90.00
_cell.angle_beta   90.00
_cell.angle_gamma   90.00
#
_symmetry.space_group_name_H-M   'P 1'
#
loop_
_entity.id
_entity.type
_entity.pdbx_description
1 polymer ?
#
loop_
_entity_poly.entity_id
_entity_poly.type
_entity_poly.pdbx_seq_one_letter_code
_entity_poly.pdbx_strand_id
1 'polypeptide(L)'
;MIEDVFRAKVNRCLNLLQTSLKEISALSERPKIEANEYYRLRNQIREAKAAFDEVKKETRRLFGPPPAYAPRDFEKRREESLERLRLLVKSEEKEKIAEELFQDELIGRYFDLDEVKNFVEEQFESQKKGKRKLANFKARLFIEKIKRDLNHAETLINSLKSKVNFG
;
A
#
# COMPACT_ATOMS: atom_id res chain seq x y z
N MET A 1 1.42 3.82 -24.40
CA MET A 1 0.72 3.86 -23.11
C MET A 1 1.77 3.89 -22.01
N ILE A 2 1.74 4.86 -21.09
CA ILE A 2 2.51 4.72 -19.85
C ILE A 2 1.67 3.79 -18.99
N GLU A 3 2.11 2.53 -18.86
CA GLU A 3 1.49 1.56 -17.98
C GLU A 3 1.38 2.13 -16.57
N ASP A 4 0.30 1.79 -15.87
CA ASP A 4 0.12 2.18 -14.48
C ASP A 4 0.99 1.32 -13.55
N VAL A 5 2.31 1.50 -13.69
CA VAL A 5 3.33 0.73 -12.99
C VAL A 5 3.16 0.83 -11.48
N PHE A 6 2.75 2.00 -10.98
CA PHE A 6 2.50 2.20 -9.55
C PHE A 6 1.31 1.36 -9.07
N ARG A 7 0.12 1.48 -9.69
CA ARG A 7 -1.06 0.71 -9.30
C ARG A 7 -0.83 -0.79 -9.47
N ALA A 8 -0.13 -1.21 -10.52
CA ALA A 8 0.22 -2.61 -10.74
C ALA A 8 1.09 -3.17 -9.60
N LYS A 9 2.12 -2.43 -9.17
CA LYS A 9 2.98 -2.81 -8.04
C LYS A 9 2.23 -2.84 -6.71
N VAL A 10 1.38 -1.83 -6.46
CA VAL A 10 0.50 -1.79 -5.28
C VAL A 10 -0.43 -3.00 -5.26
N ASN A 11 -1.13 -3.27 -6.36
CA ASN A 11 -2.04 -4.40 -6.50
C ASN A 11 -1.31 -5.73 -6.28
N ARG A 12 -0.12 -5.92 -6.86
CA ARG A 12 0.70 -7.12 -6.62
C ARG A 12 1.02 -7.29 -5.13
N CYS A 13 1.48 -6.22 -4.47
CA CYS A 13 1.85 -6.27 -3.06
C CYS A 13 0.66 -6.59 -2.16
N LEU A 14 -0.49 -5.94 -2.37
CA LEU A 14 -1.71 -6.19 -1.60
C LEU A 14 -2.27 -7.59 -1.82
N ASN A 15 -2.24 -8.12 -3.06
CA ASN A 15 -2.66 -9.51 -3.33
C ASN A 15 -1.76 -10.52 -2.61
N LEU A 16 -0.43 -10.33 -2.63
CA LEU A 16 0.51 -11.19 -1.90
C LEU A 16 0.22 -11.16 -0.40
N LEU A 17 -0.01 -9.98 0.16
CA LEU A 17 -0.31 -9.82 1.59
C LEU A 17 -1.65 -10.45 1.99
N GLN A 18 -2.73 -10.19 1.25
CA GLN A 18 -4.03 -10.81 1.53
C GLN A 18 -3.97 -12.34 1.47
N THR A 19 -3.30 -12.88 0.44
CA THR A 19 -3.10 -14.32 0.29
C THR A 19 -2.31 -14.88 1.46
N SER A 20 -1.18 -14.26 1.80
CA SER A 20 -0.33 -14.69 2.91
C SER A 20 -1.07 -14.64 4.25
N LEU A 21 -1.79 -13.55 4.54
CA LEU A 21 -2.55 -13.39 5.78
C LEU A 21 -3.66 -14.43 5.92
N LYS A 22 -4.39 -14.71 4.83
CA LYS A 22 -5.43 -15.74 4.81
C LYS A 22 -4.84 -17.13 5.13
N GLU A 23 -3.73 -17.47 4.49
CA GLU A 23 -3.07 -18.76 4.72
C GLU A 23 -2.46 -18.87 6.13
N ILE A 24 -1.87 -17.79 6.65
CA ILE A 24 -1.38 -17.72 8.03
C ILE A 24 -2.51 -17.93 9.02
N SER A 25 -3.66 -17.28 8.79
CA SER A 25 -4.86 -17.46 9.62
C SER A 25 -5.28 -18.92 9.65
N ALA A 26 -5.41 -19.56 8.48
CA ALA A 26 -5.79 -20.97 8.38
C ALA A 26 -4.79 -21.91 9.09
N LEU A 27 -3.48 -21.64 9.00
CA LEU A 27 -2.47 -22.41 9.73
C LEU A 27 -2.49 -22.15 11.23
N SER A 28 -2.86 -20.94 11.65
CA SER A 28 -2.91 -20.57 13.07
C SER A 28 -3.99 -21.32 13.85
N GLU A 29 -5.04 -21.80 13.17
CA GLU A 29 -6.09 -22.62 13.76
C GLU A 29 -5.63 -24.06 14.02
N ARG A 30 -4.55 -24.50 13.37
CA ARG A 30 -4.01 -25.85 13.56
C ARG A 30 -3.19 -25.96 14.86
N PRO A 31 -3.20 -27.12 15.52
CA PRO A 31 -2.38 -27.35 16.71
C PRO A 31 -0.89 -27.54 16.37
N LYS A 32 -0.60 -28.12 15.20
CA LYS A 32 0.76 -28.33 14.67
C LYS A 32 0.79 -28.01 13.18
N ILE A 33 1.90 -27.47 12.74
CA ILE A 33 2.17 -27.15 11.33
C ILE A 33 3.49 -27.76 10.89
N GLU A 34 3.59 -28.11 9.61
CA GLU A 34 4.80 -28.68 9.05
C GLU A 34 5.83 -27.58 8.75
N ALA A 35 7.12 -27.92 8.86
CA ALA A 35 8.20 -26.95 8.64
C ALA A 35 8.18 -26.35 7.22
N ASN A 36 7.84 -27.14 6.20
CA ASN A 36 7.72 -26.67 4.81
C ASN A 36 6.62 -25.61 4.64
N GLU A 37 5.47 -25.77 5.30
CA GLU A 37 4.36 -24.81 5.29
C GLU A 37 4.79 -23.46 5.89
N TYR A 38 5.48 -23.51 7.03
CA TYR A 38 6.04 -22.34 7.68
C TYR A 38 7.07 -21.61 6.79
N TYR A 39 8.05 -22.32 6.23
CA TYR A 39 9.08 -21.69 5.40
C TYR A 39 8.54 -21.14 4.10
N ARG A 40 7.53 -21.78 3.49
CA ARG A 40 6.84 -21.27 2.30
C ARG A 40 6.17 -19.92 2.59
N LEU A 41 5.37 -19.83 3.66
CA LEU A 41 4.72 -18.59 4.07
C LEU A 41 5.72 -17.49 4.42
N ARG A 42 6.78 -17.85 5.15
CA ARG A 42 7.86 -16.91 5.47
C ARG A 42 8.52 -16.33 4.21
N ASN A 43 8.71 -17.15 3.18
CA ASN A 43 9.23 -16.66 1.90
C ASN A 43 8.23 -15.78 1.15
N GLN A 44 6.92 -16.09 1.19
CA GLN A 44 5.90 -15.21 0.62
C GLN A 44 5.86 -13.83 1.30
N ILE A 45 6.01 -13.76 2.63
CA ILE A 45 6.12 -12.46 3.33
C ILE A 45 7.38 -11.70 2.89
N ARG A 46 8.50 -12.40 2.69
CA ARG A 46 9.72 -11.78 2.15
C ARG A 46 9.51 -11.23 0.74
N GLU A 47 8.77 -11.94 -0.10
CA GLU A 47 8.39 -11.45 -1.43
C GLU A 47 7.48 -10.22 -1.34
N ALA A 48 6.47 -10.23 -0.47
CA ALA A 48 5.60 -9.07 -0.23
C ALA A 48 6.40 -7.84 0.21
N LYS A 49 7.42 -8.03 1.07
CA LYS A 49 8.34 -6.98 1.50
C LYS A 49 9.17 -6.41 0.34
N ALA A 50 9.69 -7.27 -0.54
CA ALA A 50 10.40 -6.84 -1.73
C ALA A 50 9.48 -6.06 -2.70
N ALA A 51 8.24 -6.51 -2.87
CA ALA A 51 7.23 -5.78 -3.66
C ALA A 51 6.92 -4.41 -3.05
N PHE A 52 6.85 -4.31 -1.71
CA PHE A 52 6.67 -3.02 -1.04
C PHE A 52 7.87 -2.08 -1.23
N ASP A 53 9.09 -2.60 -1.26
CA ASP A 53 10.28 -1.81 -1.61
C ASP A 53 10.19 -1.21 -3.01
N GLU A 54 9.64 -1.95 -3.98
CA GLU A 54 9.36 -1.42 -5.31
C GLU A 54 8.29 -0.33 -5.31
N VAL A 55 7.20 -0.52 -4.54
CA VAL A 55 6.17 0.52 -4.36
C VAL A 55 6.80 1.80 -3.79
N LYS A 56 7.65 1.70 -2.77
CA LYS A 56 8.35 2.86 -2.19
C LYS A 56 9.26 3.56 -3.20
N LYS A 57 9.95 2.81 -4.07
CA LYS A 57 10.77 3.38 -5.14
C LYS A 57 9.91 4.18 -6.13
N GLU A 58 8.78 3.63 -6.57
CA GLU A 58 7.84 4.34 -7.45
C GLU A 58 7.23 5.57 -6.77
N THR A 59 6.84 5.48 -5.50
CA THR A 59 6.36 6.65 -4.74
C THR A 59 7.40 7.75 -4.69
N ARG A 60 8.68 7.43 -4.46
CA ARG A 60 9.76 8.43 -4.47
C ARG A 60 9.94 9.05 -5.85
N ARG A 61 9.80 8.27 -6.93
CA ARG A 61 9.87 8.79 -8.31
C ARG A 61 8.75 9.78 -8.62
N LEU A 62 7.52 9.42 -8.23
CA LEU A 62 6.30 10.17 -8.53
C LEU A 62 6.11 11.41 -7.63
N PHE A 63 6.44 11.29 -6.35
CA PHE A 63 6.09 12.29 -5.33
C PHE A 63 7.30 12.86 -4.56
N GLY A 64 8.51 12.35 -4.83
CA GLY A 64 9.74 12.85 -4.23
C GLY A 64 10.21 14.17 -4.84
N PRO A 65 11.21 14.83 -4.23
CA PRO A 65 11.78 16.04 -4.79
C PRO A 65 12.30 15.80 -6.22
N PRO A 66 12.21 16.80 -7.10
CA PRO A 66 12.81 16.71 -8.43
C PRO A 66 14.33 16.47 -8.29
N PRO A 67 14.94 15.66 -9.17
CA PRO A 67 16.39 15.54 -9.21
C PRO A 67 17.03 16.90 -9.53
N ALA A 68 18.28 17.12 -9.10
CA ALA A 68 18.98 18.39 -9.30
C ALA A 68 19.12 18.79 -10.78
N TYR A 69 19.10 17.80 -11.69
CA TYR A 69 19.17 17.96 -13.13
C TYR A 69 17.78 18.01 -13.82
N ALA A 70 16.70 18.16 -13.05
CA ALA A 70 15.34 18.16 -13.61
C ALA A 70 15.14 19.34 -14.59
N PRO A 71 14.53 19.11 -15.77
CA PRO A 71 14.20 20.18 -16.69
C PRO A 71 13.13 21.12 -16.09
N ARG A 72 13.06 22.36 -16.61
CA ARG A 72 12.16 23.41 -16.08
C ARG A 72 10.67 23.02 -16.09
N ASP A 73 10.26 22.11 -16.97
CA ASP A 73 8.89 21.62 -17.11
C ASP A 73 8.61 20.31 -16.36
N PHE A 74 9.56 19.80 -15.58
CA PHE A 74 9.47 18.53 -14.89
C PHE A 74 8.24 18.41 -13.97
N GLU A 75 7.99 19.43 -13.14
CA GLU A 75 6.84 19.43 -12.22
C GLU A 75 5.51 19.41 -12.98
N LYS A 76 5.41 20.12 -14.11
CA LYS A 76 4.22 20.10 -14.96
C LYS A 76 3.98 18.71 -15.56
N ARG A 77 5.02 18.09 -16.14
CA ARG A 77 4.92 16.72 -16.69
C ARG A 77 4.59 15.68 -15.62
N ARG A 78 5.07 15.89 -14.39
CA ARG A 78 4.76 15.05 -13.24
C ARG A 78 3.29 15.18 -12.86
N GLU A 79 2.77 16.39 -12.74
CA GLU A 79 1.35 16.64 -12.43
C GLU A 79 0.44 16.01 -13.50
N GLU A 80 0.73 16.22 -14.78
CA GLU A 80 0.02 15.57 -15.92
C GLU A 80 0.07 14.03 -15.82
N SER A 81 1.22 13.48 -15.41
CA SER A 81 1.36 12.03 -15.22
C SER A 81 0.52 11.53 -14.05
N LEU A 82 0.51 12.24 -12.92
CA LEU A 82 -0.27 11.87 -11.75
C LEU A 82 -1.77 11.94 -12.01
N GLU A 83 -2.22 12.94 -12.78
CA GLU A 83 -3.62 13.03 -13.21
C GLU A 83 -4.00 11.87 -14.12
N ARG A 84 -3.16 11.55 -15.12
CA ARG A 84 -3.42 10.40 -16.02
C ARG A 84 -3.48 9.07 -15.26
N LEU A 85 -2.67 8.91 -14.21
CA LEU A 85 -2.66 7.72 -13.35
C LEU A 85 -3.78 7.74 -12.29
N ARG A 86 -4.65 8.75 -12.30
CA ARG A 86 -5.73 8.95 -11.32
C ARG A 86 -5.24 8.93 -9.86
N LEU A 87 -4.01 9.39 -9.62
CA LEU A 87 -3.38 9.39 -8.29
C LEU A 87 -3.68 10.66 -7.50
N LEU A 88 -4.13 11.72 -8.17
CA LEU A 88 -4.52 12.96 -7.54
C LEU A 88 -5.94 12.86 -6.96
N VAL A 89 -6.11 13.47 -5.79
CA VAL A 89 -7.43 13.78 -5.21
C VAL A 89 -7.83 15.16 -5.69
N LYS A 90 -9.07 15.31 -6.19
CA LYS A 90 -9.62 16.55 -6.75
C LYS A 90 -10.47 17.32 -5.75
N SER A 91 -11.07 16.63 -4.79
CA SER A 91 -11.95 17.22 -3.78
C SER A 91 -11.17 17.99 -2.72
N GLU A 92 -11.75 19.09 -2.23
CA GLU A 92 -11.17 19.92 -1.16
C GLU A 92 -11.90 19.73 0.18
N GLU A 93 -13.12 19.20 0.15
CA GLU A 93 -13.93 18.87 1.31
C GLU A 93 -13.64 17.46 1.80
N LYS A 94 -13.51 17.30 3.11
CA LYS A 94 -13.07 16.06 3.76
C LYS A 94 -13.97 14.87 3.42
N GLU A 95 -15.28 15.06 3.48
CA GLU A 95 -16.28 14.04 3.19
C GLU A 95 -16.19 13.61 1.72
N LYS A 96 -16.09 14.57 0.81
CA LYS A 96 -15.92 14.33 -0.63
C LYS A 96 -14.61 13.63 -0.96
N ILE A 97 -13.53 13.91 -0.22
CA ILE A 97 -12.26 13.20 -0.37
C ILE A 97 -12.43 11.72 -0.01
N ALA A 98 -13.13 11.40 1.09
CA ALA A 98 -13.35 10.00 1.46
C ALA A 98 -14.18 9.26 0.40
N GLU A 99 -15.23 9.88 -0.12
CA GLU A 99 -16.02 9.33 -1.22
C GLU A 99 -15.20 9.14 -2.50
N GLU A 100 -14.43 10.14 -2.91
CA GLU A 100 -13.56 10.08 -4.09
C GLU A 100 -12.51 8.97 -3.97
N LEU A 101 -11.91 8.82 -2.78
CA LEU A 101 -10.97 7.74 -2.51
C LEU A 101 -11.66 6.38 -2.59
N PHE A 102 -12.84 6.23 -2.03
CA PHE A 102 -13.55 4.95 -2.03
C PHE A 102 -14.07 4.55 -3.42
N GLN A 103 -14.42 5.52 -4.27
CA GLN A 103 -14.80 5.30 -5.67
C GLN A 103 -13.62 4.87 -6.56
N ASP A 104 -12.37 5.01 -6.09
CA ASP A 104 -11.22 4.48 -6.81
C ASP A 104 -11.22 2.95 -6.80
N GLU A 105 -11.25 2.32 -7.97
CA GLU A 105 -11.38 0.86 -8.13
C GLU A 105 -10.39 0.04 -7.29
N LEU A 106 -9.15 0.52 -7.14
CA LEU A 106 -8.13 -0.21 -6.39
C LEU A 106 -8.31 0.01 -4.89
N ILE A 107 -8.72 1.21 -4.47
CA ILE A 107 -9.01 1.48 -3.06
C ILE A 107 -10.27 0.71 -2.64
N GLY A 108 -11.38 0.82 -3.38
CA GLY A 108 -12.63 0.11 -3.07
C GLY A 108 -12.49 -1.42 -3.08
N ARG A 109 -11.46 -1.97 -3.72
CA ARG A 109 -11.14 -3.41 -3.67
C ARG A 109 -10.45 -3.83 -2.37
N TYR A 110 -9.59 -2.98 -1.81
CA TYR A 110 -8.70 -3.36 -0.71
C TYR A 110 -9.04 -2.70 0.62
N PHE A 111 -9.85 -1.65 0.61
CA PHE A 111 -10.20 -0.87 1.79
C PHE A 111 -11.71 -0.94 2.02
N ASP A 112 -12.11 -1.01 3.28
CA ASP A 112 -13.49 -0.69 3.64
C ASP A 112 -13.67 0.83 3.78
N LEU A 113 -14.93 1.27 3.82
CA LEU A 113 -15.25 2.69 3.87
C LEU A 113 -14.76 3.34 5.17
N ASP A 114 -14.74 2.60 6.28
CA ASP A 114 -14.34 3.13 7.58
C ASP A 114 -12.82 3.32 7.65
N GLU A 115 -12.03 2.40 7.08
CA GLU A 115 -10.59 2.54 6.88
C GLU A 115 -10.26 3.81 6.09
N VAL A 116 -10.99 4.08 5.01
CA VAL A 116 -10.80 5.29 4.20
C VAL A 116 -11.16 6.54 5.01
N LYS A 117 -12.32 6.55 5.69
CA LYS A 117 -12.76 7.68 6.51
C LYS A 117 -11.79 7.98 7.64
N ASN A 118 -11.35 6.97 8.37
CA ASN A 118 -10.38 7.12 9.47
C ASN A 118 -9.05 7.68 8.97
N PHE A 119 -8.55 7.19 7.84
CA PHE A 119 -7.34 7.74 7.22
C PHE A 119 -7.51 9.21 6.85
N VAL A 120 -8.65 9.59 6.25
CA VAL A 120 -8.92 10.98 5.90
C VAL A 120 -9.02 11.84 7.17
N GLU A 121 -9.71 11.38 8.21
CA GLU A 121 -9.82 12.03 9.51
C GLU A 121 -8.45 12.39 10.09
N GLU A 122 -7.56 11.42 10.16
CA GLU A 122 -6.22 11.57 10.75
C GLU A 122 -5.30 12.47 9.91
N GLN A 123 -5.41 12.40 8.58
CA GLN A 123 -4.43 13.02 7.69
C GLN A 123 -4.85 14.39 7.16
N PHE A 124 -6.16 14.69 7.06
CA PHE A 124 -6.68 15.88 6.37
C PHE A 124 -6.02 17.19 6.81
N GLU A 125 -6.03 17.51 8.11
CA GLU A 125 -5.49 18.77 8.62
C GLU A 125 -3.97 18.91 8.40
N SER A 126 -3.24 17.81 8.59
CA SER A 126 -1.78 17.79 8.40
C SER A 126 -1.37 17.99 6.94
N GLN A 127 -2.25 17.64 6.00
CA GLN A 127 -1.99 17.72 4.55
C GLN A 127 -2.57 18.97 3.90
N LYS A 128 -3.49 19.68 4.57
CA LYS A 128 -3.97 21.01 4.14
C LYS A 128 -2.88 22.07 4.27
N LYS A 129 -1.95 21.91 5.22
CA LYS A 129 -0.86 22.85 5.52
C LYS A 129 0.48 22.36 4.95
N GLY A 130 0.74 22.57 3.66
CA GLY A 130 2.09 22.36 3.11
C GLY A 130 2.18 22.30 1.58
N LYS A 131 3.43 22.30 1.06
CA LYS A 131 3.73 22.11 -0.39
C LYS A 131 3.31 20.73 -0.93
N ARG A 132 3.00 19.77 -0.05
CA ARG A 132 2.52 18.42 -0.38
C ARG A 132 0.99 18.44 -0.37
N LYS A 133 0.38 18.84 -1.48
CA LYS A 133 -1.08 18.92 -1.66
C LYS A 133 -1.76 17.57 -1.40
N LEU A 134 -3.10 17.57 -1.33
CA LEU A 134 -4.00 16.42 -1.33
C LEU A 134 -3.69 15.35 -2.41
N ALA A 135 -2.95 15.75 -3.45
CA ALA A 135 -2.35 14.94 -4.52
C ALA A 135 -1.74 13.59 -4.08
N ASN A 136 -1.25 13.46 -2.84
CA ASN A 136 -0.55 12.25 -2.39
C ASN A 136 -1.42 11.31 -1.53
N PHE A 137 -2.70 11.62 -1.31
CA PHE A 137 -3.57 10.86 -0.41
C PHE A 137 -3.68 9.38 -0.79
N LYS A 138 -3.94 9.10 -2.07
CA LYS A 138 -4.06 7.71 -2.58
C LYS A 138 -2.79 6.90 -2.33
N ALA A 139 -1.63 7.46 -2.70
CA ALA A 139 -0.36 6.77 -2.51
C ALA A 139 -0.03 6.54 -1.03
N ARG A 140 -0.32 7.50 -0.15
CA ARG A 140 -0.14 7.35 1.30
C ARG A 140 -1.06 6.31 1.90
N LEU A 141 -2.33 6.33 1.52
CA LEU A 141 -3.31 5.34 1.96
C LEU A 141 -2.84 3.92 1.66
N PHE A 142 -2.36 3.67 0.43
CA PHE A 142 -1.76 2.37 0.07
C PHE A 142 -0.52 2.04 0.89
N ILE A 143 0.39 3.00 1.10
CA ILE A 143 1.62 2.77 1.87
C ILE A 143 1.32 2.40 3.32
N GLU A 144 0.41 3.13 3.97
CA GLU A 144 0.04 2.86 5.36
C GLU A 144 -0.62 1.49 5.49
N LYS A 145 -1.54 1.14 4.58
CA LYS A 145 -2.15 -0.20 4.57
C LYS A 145 -1.12 -1.31 4.37
N ILE A 146 -0.29 -1.22 3.33
CA ILE A 146 0.72 -2.24 3.04
C ILE A 146 1.67 -2.40 4.24
N LYS A 147 2.10 -1.30 4.85
CA LYS A 147 2.98 -1.32 6.02
C LYS A 147 2.31 -1.99 7.22
N ARG A 148 1.06 -1.64 7.52
CA ARG A 148 0.27 -2.25 8.60
C ARG A 148 0.09 -3.75 8.39
N ASP A 149 -0.36 -4.14 7.20
CA ASP A 149 -0.66 -5.53 6.86
C ASP A 149 0.62 -6.38 6.82
N LEU A 150 1.75 -5.82 6.35
CA LEU A 150 3.06 -6.47 6.39
C LEU A 150 3.55 -6.69 7.84
N ASN A 151 3.45 -5.67 8.71
CA ASN A 151 3.81 -5.79 10.12
C ASN A 151 2.95 -6.85 10.83
N HIS A 152 1.65 -6.90 10.50
CA HIS A 152 0.73 -7.89 11.02
C HIS A 152 1.13 -9.31 10.56
N ALA A 153 1.41 -9.49 9.26
CA ALA A 153 1.88 -10.75 8.71
C ALA A 153 3.19 -11.22 9.34
N GLU A 154 4.16 -10.30 9.54
CA GLU A 154 5.44 -10.59 10.21
C GLU A 154 5.21 -11.02 11.68
N THR A 155 4.27 -10.40 12.38
CA THR A 155 3.93 -10.78 13.77
C THR A 155 3.30 -12.17 13.81
N LEU A 156 2.32 -12.43 12.95
CA LEU A 156 1.62 -13.71 12.93
C LEU A 156 2.52 -14.87 12.51
N ILE A 157 3.35 -14.72 11.47
CA ILE A 157 4.28 -15.80 11.06
C ILE A 157 5.27 -16.12 12.18
N ASN A 158 5.75 -15.12 12.92
CA ASN A 158 6.66 -15.37 14.05
C ASN A 158 5.96 -16.14 15.17
N SER A 159 4.68 -15.87 15.43
CA SER A 159 3.89 -16.61 16.42
C SER A 159 3.69 -18.08 16.00
N LEU A 160 3.52 -18.35 14.70
CA LEU A 160 3.37 -19.71 14.16
C LEU A 160 4.59 -20.60 14.40
N LYS A 161 5.79 -20.01 14.57
CA LYS A 161 7.02 -20.76 14.83
C LYS A 161 6.91 -21.72 16.02
N SER A 162 6.13 -21.34 17.05
CA SER A 162 5.89 -22.16 18.23
C SER A 162 5.12 -23.46 17.95
N LYS A 163 4.38 -23.52 16.83
CA LYS A 163 3.56 -24.66 16.41
C LYS A 163 4.25 -25.55 15.37
N VAL A 164 5.46 -25.18 14.94
CA VAL A 164 6.20 -25.91 13.90
C VAL A 164 6.73 -27.21 14.48
N ASN A 165 6.39 -28.32 13.83
CA ASN A 165 7.01 -29.59 14.09
C ASN A 165 8.33 -29.67 13.29
N PHE A 166 9.47 -29.66 13.99
CA PHE A 166 10.79 -29.72 13.35
C PHE A 166 11.28 -31.15 13.08
N GLY A 167 10.47 -32.16 13.44
CA GLY A 167 10.89 -33.57 13.45
C GLY A 167 11.42 -33.96 14.81
#